data_AF-A0A7V2PJU0-F1
#
_entry.id   AF-A0A7V2PJU0-F1
#
_cell.length_a   1.000
_cell.length_b   1.000
_cell.length_c   1.000
_cell.angle_alpha   90.00
_cell.angle_beta   90.00
_cell.angle_gamma   90.00
#
_symmetry.space_group_name_H-M   'P 1'
#
loop_
_entity.id
_entity.type
_entity.pdbx_description
1 polymer ?
#
loop_
_entity_poly.entity_id
_entity_poly.type
_entity_poly.pdbx_seq_one_letter_code
_entity_poly.pdbx_strand_id
1 'polypeptide(L)'
;MSDSAGVAAEVPPHTHRHLVILALLLVVALIAVVAIFSRGLWQSQFQTGGDYYTFVTDIDRWRRTQRERAVQSEYDFSLGPQLQDLPLEIGEWQGADIPQTNIEVQILLEPEEYVYRRYRRPDGRYVWLSVIGSRQAKSFHSPQICYDADGWQTTVA
;
A
#
# COMPACT_ATOMS: atom_id res chain seq x y z
N MET A 1 -81.84 -10.79 -9.38
CA MET A 1 -80.98 -10.85 -8.17
C MET A 1 -79.57 -11.11 -8.65
N SER A 2 -78.65 -10.21 -8.30
CA SER A 2 -77.34 -10.02 -8.93
C SER A 2 -76.36 -11.16 -8.66
N ASP A 3 -75.73 -11.63 -9.74
CA ASP A 3 -74.49 -12.43 -9.68
C ASP A 3 -73.30 -11.53 -9.33
N SER A 4 -72.51 -12.00 -8.37
CA SER A 4 -71.26 -11.40 -7.92
C SER A 4 -70.10 -12.19 -8.54
N ALA A 5 -69.49 -11.65 -9.59
CA ALA A 5 -68.25 -12.17 -10.14
C ALA A 5 -67.07 -11.37 -9.56
N GLY A 6 -66.34 -11.99 -8.63
CA GLY A 6 -65.05 -11.50 -8.17
C GLY A 6 -64.00 -11.65 -9.27
N VAL A 7 -63.39 -10.53 -9.68
CA VAL A 7 -62.20 -10.52 -10.53
C VAL A 7 -60.99 -10.70 -9.62
N ALA A 8 -60.37 -11.88 -9.65
CA ALA A 8 -59.06 -12.10 -9.07
C ALA A 8 -58.02 -11.33 -9.90
N ALA A 9 -57.30 -10.39 -9.27
CA ALA A 9 -56.21 -9.67 -9.91
C ALA A 9 -55.02 -10.61 -10.09
N GLU A 10 -54.77 -11.02 -11.33
CA GLU A 10 -53.61 -11.83 -11.72
C GLU A 10 -52.35 -10.95 -11.68
N VAL A 11 -51.44 -11.24 -10.75
CA VAL A 11 -50.18 -10.49 -10.59
C VAL A 11 -49.23 -10.90 -11.73
N PRO A 12 -48.71 -9.95 -12.53
CA PRO A 12 -47.94 -10.27 -13.72
C PRO A 12 -46.55 -10.86 -13.41
N PRO A 13 -46.00 -11.73 -14.29
CA PRO A 13 -44.82 -12.58 -14.03
C PRO A 13 -43.46 -11.87 -14.01
N HIS A 14 -43.42 -10.54 -13.95
CA HIS A 14 -42.17 -9.76 -14.05
C HIS A 14 -41.35 -9.74 -12.74
N THR A 15 -42.00 -9.96 -11.59
CA THR A 15 -41.38 -9.91 -10.26
C THR A 15 -40.25 -10.93 -10.10
N HIS A 16 -40.39 -12.12 -10.71
CA HIS A 16 -39.40 -13.19 -10.62
C HIS A 16 -38.08 -12.84 -11.32
N ARG A 17 -38.12 -12.10 -12.44
CA ARG A 17 -36.90 -11.69 -13.16
C ARG A 17 -36.06 -10.71 -12.34
N HIS A 18 -36.73 -9.75 -11.68
CA HIS A 18 -36.04 -8.78 -10.83
C HIS A 18 -35.45 -9.44 -9.58
N LEU A 19 -36.15 -10.41 -8.98
CA LEU A 19 -35.63 -11.18 -7.85
C LEU A 19 -34.40 -12.03 -8.23
N VAL A 20 -34.41 -12.66 -9.41
CA VAL A 20 -33.24 -13.41 -9.92
C VAL A 20 -32.07 -12.47 -10.17
N ILE A 21 -32.29 -11.30 -10.77
CA ILE A 21 -31.23 -10.31 -11.00
C ILE A 21 -30.65 -9.81 -9.67
N LEU A 22 -31.48 -9.49 -8.68
CA LEU A 22 -31.03 -9.06 -7.36
C LEU A 22 -30.23 -10.15 -6.63
N ALA A 23 -30.67 -11.41 -6.72
CA ALA A 23 -29.93 -12.53 -6.16
C ALA A 23 -28.56 -12.70 -6.83
N LEU A 24 -28.49 -12.59 -8.16
CA LEU A 24 -27.21 -12.64 -8.90
C LEU A 24 -26.27 -11.50 -8.52
N LEU A 25 -26.80 -10.27 -8.38
CA LEU A 25 -25.99 -9.11 -7.95
C LEU A 25 -25.45 -9.29 -6.53
N LEU A 26 -26.26 -9.83 -5.61
CA LEU A 26 -25.82 -10.15 -4.25
C LEU A 26 -24.73 -11.23 -4.23
N VAL A 27 -24.86 -12.26 -5.05
CA VAL A 27 -23.84 -13.31 -5.19
C VAL A 27 -22.54 -12.72 -5.74
N VAL A 28 -22.60 -11.89 -6.78
CA VAL A 28 -21.41 -11.22 -7.33
C VAL A 28 -20.77 -10.29 -6.30
N ALA A 29 -21.57 -9.51 -5.55
CA ALA A 29 -21.07 -8.66 -4.48
C ALA A 29 -20.39 -9.47 -3.37
N LEU A 30 -20.98 -10.59 -2.95
CA LEU A 30 -20.41 -11.50 -1.97
C LEU A 30 -19.09 -12.12 -2.46
N ILE A 31 -19.06 -12.58 -3.72
CA ILE A 31 -17.83 -13.11 -4.34
C ILE A 31 -16.76 -12.02 -4.39
N ALA A 32 -17.10 -10.79 -4.76
CA ALA A 32 -16.15 -9.67 -4.79
C ALA A 32 -15.60 -9.35 -3.40
N VAL A 33 -16.45 -9.30 -2.38
CA VAL A 33 -16.04 -9.11 -0.98
C VAL A 33 -15.10 -10.24 -0.56
N VAL A 34 -15.49 -11.50 -0.75
CA VAL A 34 -14.65 -12.66 -0.43
C VAL A 34 -13.33 -12.60 -1.20
N ALA A 35 -13.33 -12.24 -2.48
CA ALA A 35 -12.11 -12.09 -3.28
C ALA A 35 -11.19 -10.97 -2.76
N ILE A 36 -11.74 -9.83 -2.32
CA ILE A 36 -10.96 -8.72 -1.76
C ILE A 36 -10.35 -9.12 -0.41
N PHE A 37 -11.13 -9.73 0.48
CA PHE A 37 -10.64 -10.13 1.81
C PHE A 37 -9.70 -11.36 1.75
N SER A 38 -9.95 -12.31 0.84
CA SER A 38 -9.04 -13.44 0.60
C SER A 38 -7.75 -13.02 -0.11
N ARG A 39 -7.75 -11.94 -0.92
CA ARG A 39 -6.51 -11.36 -1.45
C ARG A 39 -5.57 -10.87 -0.34
N GLY A 40 -6.11 -10.30 0.74
CA GLY A 40 -5.32 -9.93 1.91
C GLY A 40 -4.64 -11.15 2.53
N LEU A 41 -5.38 -12.25 2.68
CA LEU A 41 -4.86 -13.53 3.19
C LEU A 41 -3.86 -14.21 2.24
N TRP A 42 -4.05 -14.10 0.92
CA TRP A 42 -3.12 -14.63 -0.09
C TRP A 42 -1.86 -13.76 -0.23
N GLN A 43 -1.96 -12.45 -0.01
CA GLN A 43 -0.77 -11.59 0.07
C GLN A 43 0.07 -11.92 1.30
N SER A 44 -0.55 -12.35 2.42
CA SER A 44 0.17 -12.92 3.56
C SER A 44 0.90 -14.23 3.23
N GLN A 45 0.46 -14.95 2.19
CA GLN A 45 1.08 -16.21 1.73
C GLN A 45 2.28 -16.01 0.78
N PHE A 46 2.69 -14.77 0.47
CA PHE A 46 4.02 -14.54 -0.11
C PHE A 46 5.17 -14.75 0.91
N GLN A 47 4.87 -15.26 2.10
CA GLN A 47 5.83 -16.05 2.88
C GLN A 47 5.90 -17.47 2.31
N THR A 48 6.68 -17.65 1.26
CA THR A 48 7.07 -19.00 0.80
C THR A 48 8.60 -19.16 0.94
N GLY A 49 9.02 -19.70 2.09
CA GLY A 49 10.08 -20.72 2.12
C GLY A 49 11.53 -20.28 1.85
N GLY A 50 11.98 -19.15 2.39
CA GLY A 50 13.40 -18.81 2.49
C GLY A 50 13.60 -17.64 3.44
N ASP A 51 14.80 -17.46 3.99
CA ASP A 51 15.18 -16.41 4.96
C ASP A 51 15.05 -14.95 4.40
N TYR A 52 14.36 -14.76 3.28
CA TYR A 52 14.33 -13.52 2.50
C TYR A 52 12.93 -13.17 1.97
N TYR A 53 12.63 -11.87 1.95
CA TYR A 53 11.48 -11.22 1.34
C TYR A 53 11.82 -10.72 -0.06
N THR A 54 10.88 -10.80 -1.01
CA THR A 54 11.08 -10.32 -2.39
C THR A 54 10.24 -9.06 -2.65
N PHE A 55 10.89 -8.00 -3.16
CA PHE A 55 10.25 -6.74 -3.49
C PHE A 55 10.56 -6.31 -4.91
N VAL A 56 9.62 -5.61 -5.54
CA VAL A 56 9.85 -4.91 -6.81
C VAL A 56 10.20 -3.47 -6.52
N THR A 57 11.40 -3.05 -6.89
CA THR A 57 11.91 -1.69 -6.70
C THR A 57 12.23 -1.01 -8.02
N ASP A 58 12.03 0.30 -8.08
CA ASP A 58 12.44 1.17 -9.17
C ASP A 58 12.86 2.50 -8.53
N ILE A 59 13.89 3.14 -9.09
CA ILE A 59 14.36 4.44 -8.63
C ILE A 59 13.43 5.60 -9.06
N ASP A 60 12.51 5.34 -9.99
CA ASP A 60 11.46 6.26 -10.43
C ASP A 60 10.04 5.74 -10.08
N ARG A 61 9.84 5.13 -8.91
CA ARG A 61 8.61 4.36 -8.56
C ARG A 61 7.25 5.09 -8.67
N TRP A 62 7.22 6.39 -8.96
CA TRP A 62 6.00 7.08 -9.40
C TRP A 62 5.50 6.61 -10.78
N ARG A 63 6.34 5.88 -11.54
CA ARG A 63 6.00 5.18 -12.78
C ARG A 63 6.84 3.91 -12.94
N ARG A 64 6.31 2.89 -13.61
CA ARG A 64 7.13 1.73 -13.99
C ARG A 64 8.15 2.14 -15.06
N THR A 65 9.41 1.79 -14.88
CA THR A 65 10.45 2.03 -15.87
C THR A 65 11.19 0.73 -16.23
N GLN A 66 12.08 0.80 -17.23
CA GLN A 66 12.97 -0.31 -17.57
C GLN A 66 14.00 -0.62 -16.47
N ARG A 67 14.08 0.23 -15.43
CA ARG A 67 14.97 0.09 -14.27
C ARG A 67 14.31 -0.67 -13.11
N GLU A 68 13.06 -1.09 -13.26
CA GLU A 68 12.38 -1.97 -12.31
C GLU A 68 13.18 -3.27 -12.10
N ARG A 69 13.42 -3.64 -10.85
CA ARG A 69 14.14 -4.87 -10.46
C ARG A 69 13.40 -5.57 -9.34
N ALA A 70 13.35 -6.90 -9.42
CA ALA A 70 13.06 -7.72 -8.25
C ALA A 70 14.33 -7.82 -7.39
N VAL A 71 14.21 -7.52 -6.11
CA VAL A 71 15.29 -7.59 -5.12
C VAL A 71 14.85 -8.47 -3.95
N GLN A 72 15.81 -9.13 -3.33
CA GLN A 72 15.60 -9.89 -2.11
C GLN A 72 16.19 -9.15 -0.92
N SER A 73 15.55 -9.26 0.25
CA SER A 73 16.01 -8.67 1.49
C SER A 73 15.71 -9.58 2.67
N GLU A 74 16.57 -9.58 3.68
CA GLU A 74 16.32 -10.25 4.97
C GLU A 74 15.29 -9.48 5.82
N TYR A 75 14.98 -8.24 5.42
CA TYR A 75 14.06 -7.35 6.11
C TYR A 75 12.73 -7.23 5.36
N ASP A 76 11.65 -7.18 6.13
CA ASP A 76 10.32 -6.98 5.58
C ASP A 76 10.03 -5.49 5.36
N PHE A 77 10.04 -5.07 4.09
CA PHE A 77 9.63 -3.73 3.65
C PHE A 77 8.12 -3.62 3.34
N SER A 78 7.30 -4.59 3.76
CA SER A 78 5.85 -4.51 3.63
C SER A 78 5.28 -3.37 4.48
N LEU A 79 4.17 -2.78 4.02
CA LEU A 79 3.52 -1.71 4.76
C LEU A 79 2.91 -2.24 6.07
N GLY A 80 3.54 -1.87 7.18
CA GLY A 80 3.09 -2.18 8.54
C GLY A 80 4.15 -1.82 9.58
N PRO A 81 3.86 -2.08 10.86
CA PRO A 81 4.69 -1.65 11.98
C PRO A 81 6.10 -2.25 11.97
N GLN A 82 6.30 -3.38 11.27
CA GLN A 82 7.61 -4.02 11.13
C GLN A 82 8.65 -3.15 10.41
N LEU A 83 8.23 -2.10 9.69
CA LEU A 83 9.18 -1.15 9.12
C LEU A 83 10.04 -0.45 10.19
N GLN A 84 9.52 -0.31 11.42
CA GLN A 84 10.29 0.24 12.53
C GLN A 84 11.40 -0.72 13.01
N ASP A 85 11.31 -2.01 12.69
CA ASP A 85 12.27 -3.05 13.08
C ASP A 85 13.50 -3.13 12.16
N LEU A 86 13.62 -2.25 11.16
CA LEU A 86 14.84 -2.14 10.36
C LEU A 86 16.06 -1.98 11.30
N PRO A 87 17.23 -2.54 10.96
CA PRO A 87 18.36 -2.57 11.86
C PRO A 87 18.96 -1.18 12.05
N LEU A 88 19.39 -0.86 13.27
CA LEU A 88 20.22 0.32 13.54
C LEU A 88 21.71 0.02 13.29
N GLU A 89 22.09 -1.23 13.07
CA GLU A 89 23.47 -1.62 12.78
C GLU A 89 23.55 -2.32 11.43
N ILE A 90 24.34 -1.76 10.51
CA ILE A 90 24.53 -2.32 9.16
C ILE A 90 26.04 -2.39 8.90
N GLY A 91 26.65 -3.55 9.17
CA GLY A 91 28.10 -3.68 9.12
C GLY A 91 28.78 -2.68 10.07
N GLU A 92 29.56 -1.74 9.53
CA GLU A 92 30.22 -0.68 10.31
C GLU A 92 29.34 0.56 10.56
N TRP A 93 28.13 0.61 10.00
CA TRP A 93 27.26 1.78 10.12
C TRP A 93 26.44 1.71 11.40
N GLN A 94 26.51 2.75 12.23
CA GLN A 94 25.58 2.96 13.36
C GLN A 94 24.49 3.96 13.00
N GLY A 95 23.26 3.51 13.08
CA GLY A 95 22.02 4.24 12.88
C GLY A 95 21.50 4.86 14.18
N ALA A 96 20.80 5.97 14.03
CA ALA A 96 19.96 6.54 15.06
C ALA A 96 18.67 7.06 14.42
N ASP A 97 17.54 6.87 15.10
CA ASP A 97 16.29 7.54 14.74
C ASP A 97 16.47 9.05 14.93
N ILE A 98 16.06 9.80 13.91
CA ILE A 98 16.11 11.25 13.92
C ILE A 98 14.68 11.76 14.00
N PRO A 99 14.35 12.66 14.96
CA PRO A 99 13.06 13.32 14.98
C PRO A 99 12.83 14.06 13.66
N GLN A 100 11.71 13.74 12.98
CA GLN A 100 11.31 14.47 11.79
C GLN A 100 10.59 15.76 12.20
N THR A 101 11.25 16.89 11.97
CA THR A 101 10.75 18.22 12.34
C THR A 101 10.02 18.91 11.20
N ASN A 102 10.12 18.41 9.97
CA ASN A 102 9.39 18.94 8.83
C ASN A 102 7.93 18.44 8.87
N ILE A 103 7.07 19.31 9.41
CA ILE A 103 5.64 19.02 9.54
C ILE A 103 4.92 18.92 8.19
N GLU A 104 5.43 19.58 7.15
CA GLU A 104 4.82 19.56 5.81
C GLU A 104 4.89 18.16 5.21
N VAL A 105 5.97 17.42 5.44
CA VAL A 105 6.09 16.01 5.01
C VAL A 105 4.98 15.15 5.61
N GLN A 106 4.66 15.34 6.89
CA GLN A 106 3.60 14.57 7.56
C GLN A 106 2.20 14.97 7.06
N ILE A 107 1.93 16.27 6.92
CA ILE A 107 0.63 16.79 6.47
C ILE A 107 0.35 16.44 5.01
N LEU A 108 1.35 16.57 4.14
CA LEU A 108 1.16 16.41 2.70
C LEU A 108 1.18 14.94 2.26
N LEU A 109 2.04 14.12 2.87
CA LEU A 109 2.19 12.72 2.48
C LEU A 109 1.24 11.78 3.22
N GLU A 110 0.71 12.21 4.38
CA GLU A 110 -0.15 11.41 5.26
C GLU A 110 0.36 9.95 5.37
N PRO A 111 1.63 9.73 5.77
CA PRO A 111 2.21 8.39 5.77
C PRO A 111 1.50 7.52 6.80
N GLU A 112 1.26 6.26 6.44
CA GLU A 112 0.80 5.24 7.39
C GLU A 112 1.99 4.74 8.22
N GLU A 113 3.16 4.63 7.58
CA GLU A 113 4.42 4.26 8.24
C GLU A 113 5.51 5.23 7.80
N TYR A 114 6.35 5.62 8.76
CA TYR A 114 7.45 6.53 8.50
C TYR A 114 8.67 6.16 9.35
N VAL A 115 9.81 5.96 8.71
CA VAL A 115 11.11 5.72 9.36
C VAL A 115 12.07 6.79 8.89
N TYR A 116 12.68 7.51 9.82
CA TYR A 116 13.69 8.53 9.51
C TYR A 116 14.93 8.33 10.37
N ARG A 117 16.04 7.97 9.71
CA ARG A 117 17.27 7.56 10.37
C ARG A 117 18.48 8.19 9.73
N ARG A 118 19.52 8.38 10.53
CA ARG A 118 20.85 8.70 10.05
C ARG A 118 21.81 7.61 10.46
N TYR A 119 22.47 7.00 9.49
CA TYR A 119 23.57 6.07 9.68
C TYR A 119 24.89 6.83 9.58
N ARG A 120 25.79 6.58 10.52
CA ARG A 120 27.14 7.14 10.56
C ARG A 120 28.17 6.02 10.49
N ARG A 121 29.19 6.20 9.67
CA ARG A 121 30.34 5.30 9.57
C ARG A 121 31.52 5.85 10.40
N PRO A 122 32.45 5.01 10.90
CA PRO A 122 33.61 5.46 11.66
C PRO A 122 34.51 6.48 10.94
N ASP A 123 34.52 6.46 9.60
CA ASP A 123 35.27 7.41 8.77
C ASP A 123 34.62 8.81 8.67
N GLY A 124 33.50 9.04 9.38
CA GLY A 124 32.80 10.30 9.44
C GLY A 124 31.72 10.48 8.36
N ARG A 125 31.59 9.56 7.41
CA ARG A 125 30.51 9.61 6.42
C ARG A 125 29.15 9.32 7.07
N TYR A 126 28.10 9.85 6.47
CA TYR A 126 26.73 9.62 6.90
C TYR A 126 25.80 9.35 5.72
N VAL A 127 24.76 8.57 5.99
CA VAL A 127 23.64 8.31 5.07
C VAL A 127 22.35 8.63 5.81
N TRP A 128 21.47 9.38 5.16
CA TRP A 128 20.11 9.59 5.62
C TRP A 128 19.17 8.60 4.95
N LEU A 129 18.35 7.94 5.74
CA LEU A 129 17.34 6.99 5.30
C LEU A 129 15.96 7.54 5.65
N SER A 130 15.11 7.68 4.65
CA SER A 130 13.68 7.97 4.79
C SER A 130 12.91 6.83 4.15
N VAL A 131 12.11 6.10 4.93
CA VAL A 131 11.18 5.08 4.43
C VAL A 131 9.77 5.59 4.68
N ILE A 132 9.00 5.73 3.60
CA ILE A 132 7.64 6.25 3.61
C ILE A 132 6.72 5.16 3.07
N GLY A 133 5.76 4.73 3.88
CA GLY A 133 4.75 3.75 3.51
C GLY A 133 3.34 4.37 3.53
N SER A 134 2.57 4.18 2.46
CA SER A 134 1.16 4.58 2.40
C SER A 134 0.41 3.78 1.33
N ARG A 135 -0.88 3.53 1.55
CA ARG A 135 -1.82 3.02 0.54
C ARG A 135 -2.42 4.15 -0.29
N GLN A 136 -2.25 5.41 0.14
CA GLN A 136 -2.75 6.56 -0.60
C GLN A 136 -1.86 6.86 -1.80
N ALA A 137 -2.47 7.06 -2.98
CA ALA A 137 -1.72 7.35 -4.18
C ALA A 137 -1.16 8.78 -4.24
N LYS A 138 -1.60 9.67 -3.34
CA LYS A 138 -1.16 11.08 -3.27
C LYS A 138 0.37 11.22 -3.09
N SER A 139 1.00 10.22 -2.48
CA SER A 139 2.42 10.23 -2.14
C SER A 139 3.33 9.75 -3.29
N PHE A 140 2.78 9.32 -4.44
CA PHE A 140 3.59 8.87 -5.59
C PHE A 140 3.97 10.03 -6.49
N HIS A 141 5.18 10.54 -6.30
CA HIS A 141 5.78 11.58 -7.13
C HIS A 141 7.28 11.34 -7.28
N SER A 142 7.95 12.17 -8.08
CA SER A 142 9.40 12.11 -8.23
C SER A 142 10.09 12.30 -6.88
N PRO A 143 11.05 11.45 -6.49
CA PRO A 143 11.82 11.62 -5.24
C PRO A 143 12.45 13.01 -5.09
N GLN A 144 12.68 13.71 -6.21
CA GLN A 144 13.19 15.07 -6.22
C GLN A 144 12.36 16.05 -5.38
N ILE A 145 11.03 15.90 -5.35
CA ILE A 145 10.17 16.78 -4.55
C ILE A 145 10.48 16.61 -3.06
N CYS A 146 10.70 15.38 -2.59
CA CYS A 146 11.09 15.15 -1.20
C CYS A 146 12.45 15.74 -0.88
N TYR A 147 13.42 15.64 -1.81
CA TYR A 147 14.74 16.24 -1.63
C TYR A 147 14.65 17.75 -1.53
N ASP A 148 13.94 18.40 -2.46
CA ASP A 148 13.76 19.85 -2.47
C ASP A 148 13.02 20.34 -1.21
N ALA A 149 11.95 19.64 -0.80
CA ALA A 149 11.17 19.96 0.39
C ALA A 149 11.97 19.82 1.70
N ASP A 150 12.95 18.92 1.74
CA ASP A 150 13.87 18.74 2.87
C ASP A 150 15.15 19.60 2.74
N GLY A 151 15.21 20.46 1.71
CA GLY A 151 16.30 21.43 1.50
C GLY A 151 17.57 20.85 0.88
N TRP A 152 17.51 19.65 0.32
CA TRP A 152 18.65 18.99 -0.31
C TRP A 152 18.91 19.52 -1.73
N GLN A 153 20.17 19.45 -2.16
CA GLN A 153 20.57 19.67 -3.55
C GLN A 153 21.17 18.37 -4.08
N THR A 154 20.52 17.78 -5.07
CA THR A 154 20.89 16.49 -5.66
C THR A 154 21.58 16.61 -7.02
N THR A 155 21.59 17.82 -7.59
CA THR A 155 22.41 18.17 -8.74
C THR A 155 23.82 18.51 -8.27
N VAL A 156 24.80 17.81 -8.82
CA VAL A 156 26.21 18.23 -8.74
C VAL A 156 26.40 19.41 -9.70
N ALA A 157 26.99 20.50 -9.19
CA ALA A 157 27.37 21.67 -9.98
C ALA A 157 28.50 21.35 -10.98
#